data_AF-A0AA40EUW1-F1
#
_entry.id   AF-A0AA40EUW1-F1
#
_cell.length_a   1.000
_cell.length_b   1.000
_cell.length_c   1.000
_cell.angle_alpha   90.00
_cell.angle_beta   90.00
_cell.angle_gamma   90.00
#
_symmetry.space_group_name_H-M   'P 1'
#
loop_
_entity.id
_entity.type
_entity.pdbx_description
1 polymer ?
#
loop_
_entity_poly.entity_id
_entity_poly.type
_entity_poly.pdbx_seq_one_letter_code
_entity_poly.pdbx_strand_id
1 'polypeptide(L)'
;MRLLNPDHTTWATTFAHVARRYHHLRRARPRLVEKLPTAGPDDGLSFRGAAPWNRFLRLGDKTSNFHNPDPVWSYSQHDALLVYPRPSPSCSSPGHLYHIYDPSTAHHTPVPFGVRGKHIRRVRLAHGVLIFEWTEAHRYREFARRHFVTAFRVSPTPTVGVTFLSEWKLHCLGLPLTRYDGFLSTHSRSHYAAYLGQPNRSIYVDHPIEQLAVWDLSSPSPAPSPIPFPAAAVSVGLWTAPYHPPQPPQPNEPTAPTTAPTTEQGVGGPPVIHRLSWRDLTFYCLRRRTTPQLRELRLDEQNLYLVEEGHPLTNGQHSSLMPPAGGGHVVKCTGIPVVPFSSSSGLSRRGSSRDGDGDGGGAGAVYGPAWVH
;
A
#
# COMPACT_ATOMS: atom_id res chain seq x y z
N MET A 1 -17.42 -13.87 -8.82
CA MET A 1 -17.92 -15.06 -8.12
C MET A 1 -18.24 -16.12 -9.17
N ARG A 2 -17.24 -16.94 -9.56
CA ARG A 2 -17.44 -18.03 -10.54
C ARG A 2 -18.24 -19.12 -9.86
N LEU A 3 -19.46 -19.36 -10.32
CA LEU A 3 -20.26 -20.52 -9.99
C LEU A 3 -19.47 -21.76 -10.40
N LEU A 4 -19.00 -22.51 -9.42
CA LEU A 4 -18.40 -23.82 -9.63
C LEU A 4 -19.48 -24.74 -10.22
N ASN A 5 -19.09 -25.51 -11.22
CA ASN A 5 -19.85 -26.61 -11.78
C ASN A 5 -20.35 -27.50 -10.62
N PRO A 6 -21.64 -27.88 -10.56
CA PRO A 6 -22.18 -28.64 -9.44
C PRO A 6 -21.83 -30.11 -9.60
N ASP A 7 -20.55 -30.45 -9.45
CA ASP A 7 -20.21 -31.76 -8.92
C ASP A 7 -20.91 -31.85 -7.57
N HIS A 8 -21.77 -32.86 -7.40
CA HIS A 8 -22.64 -33.08 -6.25
C HIS A 8 -21.84 -33.15 -4.93
N THR A 9 -21.35 -32.01 -4.46
CA THR A 9 -20.96 -31.82 -3.08
C THR A 9 -22.26 -31.94 -2.33
N THR A 10 -22.50 -33.11 -1.73
CA THR A 10 -23.72 -33.41 -1.00
C THR A 10 -24.01 -32.24 -0.06
N TRP A 11 -25.20 -31.66 -0.17
CA TRP A 11 -25.62 -30.53 0.66
C TRP A 11 -25.35 -30.78 2.15
N ALA A 12 -25.41 -32.05 2.58
CA ALA A 12 -25.04 -32.52 3.90
C ALA A 12 -23.59 -32.19 4.28
N THR A 13 -22.64 -32.37 3.36
CA THR A 13 -21.22 -32.03 3.55
C THR A 13 -21.04 -30.52 3.72
N THR A 14 -21.63 -29.73 2.83
CA THR A 14 -21.61 -28.25 2.91
C THR A 14 -22.24 -27.77 4.22
N PHE A 15 -23.42 -28.29 4.57
CA PHE A 15 -24.11 -27.98 5.82
C PHE A 15 -23.26 -28.34 7.04
N ALA A 16 -22.68 -29.54 7.09
CA ALA A 16 -21.80 -29.96 8.17
C ALA A 16 -20.54 -29.08 8.28
N HIS A 17 -19.98 -28.61 7.16
CA HIS A 17 -18.86 -27.67 7.16
C HIS A 17 -19.27 -26.30 7.72
N VAL A 18 -20.39 -25.75 7.27
CA VAL A 18 -20.91 -24.44 7.72
C VAL A 18 -21.32 -24.50 9.20
N ALA A 19 -22.06 -25.52 9.61
CA ALA A 19 -22.48 -25.72 10.99
C ALA A 19 -21.29 -25.83 11.95
N ARG A 20 -20.24 -26.61 11.58
CA ARG A 20 -18.99 -26.68 12.35
C ARG A 20 -18.31 -25.31 12.46
N ARG A 21 -18.23 -24.55 11.35
CA ARG A 21 -17.66 -23.20 11.38
C ARG A 21 -18.41 -22.30 12.38
N TYR A 22 -19.74 -22.23 12.30
CA TYR A 22 -20.53 -21.41 13.23
C TYR A 22 -20.47 -21.89 14.68
N HIS A 23 -20.37 -23.20 14.90
CA HIS A 23 -20.16 -23.77 16.23
C HIS A 23 -18.87 -23.25 16.89
N HIS A 24 -17.76 -23.26 16.15
CA HIS A 24 -16.47 -22.76 16.62
C HIS A 24 -16.46 -21.24 16.81
N LEU A 25 -17.02 -20.49 15.86
CA LEU A 25 -17.14 -19.03 15.95
C LEU A 25 -17.97 -18.58 17.16
N ARG A 26 -19.16 -19.19 17.37
CA ARG A 26 -20.03 -18.87 18.51
C ARG A 26 -19.36 -19.08 19.86
N ARG A 27 -18.44 -20.06 19.95
CA ARG A 27 -17.71 -20.38 21.17
C ARG A 27 -16.38 -19.65 21.30
N ALA A 28 -16.00 -18.83 20.31
CA ALA A 28 -14.67 -18.23 20.20
C ALA A 28 -13.54 -19.24 20.40
N ARG A 29 -13.74 -20.49 19.94
CA ARG A 29 -12.75 -21.58 20.06
C ARG A 29 -12.28 -22.00 18.67
N PRO A 30 -10.96 -22.00 18.39
CA PRO A 30 -10.45 -22.43 17.10
C PRO A 30 -10.83 -23.88 16.82
N ARG A 31 -11.11 -24.20 15.54
CA ARG A 31 -11.35 -25.58 15.10
C ARG A 31 -10.06 -26.40 15.13
N LEU A 32 -8.97 -25.78 14.70
CA LEU A 32 -7.64 -26.35 14.59
C LEU A 32 -6.65 -25.27 15.02
N VAL A 33 -5.63 -25.67 15.76
CA VAL A 33 -4.49 -24.83 16.11
C VAL A 33 -3.26 -25.47 15.50
N GLU A 34 -2.61 -24.74 14.61
CA GLU A 34 -1.34 -25.13 14.00
C GLU A 34 -0.28 -24.10 14.41
N LYS A 35 0.92 -24.59 14.74
CA LYS A 35 2.05 -23.76 15.13
C LYS A 35 3.09 -23.76 14.02
N LEU A 36 3.32 -22.61 13.40
CA LEU A 36 4.29 -22.45 12.33
C LEU A 36 5.58 -21.79 12.88
N PRO A 37 6.77 -22.36 12.60
CA PRO A 37 8.02 -21.75 13.00
C PRO A 37 8.25 -20.45 12.21
N THR A 38 8.57 -19.35 12.90
CA THR A 38 8.71 -18.02 12.29
C THR A 38 10.16 -17.56 12.38
N ALA A 39 10.70 -17.02 11.29
CA ALA A 39 12.07 -16.51 11.27
C ALA A 39 12.19 -15.23 12.10
N GLY A 40 13.30 -15.11 12.83
CA GLY A 40 13.63 -13.99 13.69
C GLY A 40 14.83 -13.17 13.19
N PRO A 41 15.30 -12.21 14.01
CA PRO A 41 16.50 -11.42 13.71
C PRO A 41 17.75 -12.26 13.45
N ASP A 42 17.89 -13.39 14.16
CA ASP A 42 19.03 -14.31 14.02
C ASP A 42 19.07 -14.99 12.65
N ASP A 43 17.92 -15.10 11.97
CA ASP A 43 17.80 -15.61 10.60
C ASP A 43 18.09 -14.52 9.55
N GLY A 44 18.46 -13.31 9.97
CA GLY A 44 18.70 -12.16 9.10
C GLY A 44 17.44 -11.35 8.75
N LEU A 45 16.29 -11.66 9.35
CA LEU A 45 15.08 -10.86 9.18
C LEU A 45 15.19 -9.54 9.93
N SER A 46 15.13 -8.42 9.21
CA SER A 46 15.02 -7.11 9.82
C SER A 46 13.64 -6.51 9.58
N PHE A 47 12.72 -6.68 10.53
CA PHE A 47 11.41 -6.05 10.48
C PHE A 47 11.38 -4.77 11.31
N ARG A 48 10.91 -3.68 10.71
CA ARG A 48 10.71 -2.37 11.34
C ARG A 48 9.37 -1.82 10.86
N GLY A 49 8.27 -2.36 11.38
CA GLY A 49 6.91 -1.97 11.01
C GLY A 49 6.68 -0.45 10.98
N ALA A 50 5.70 0.00 10.18
CA ALA A 50 5.22 1.37 10.30
C ALA A 50 4.64 1.56 11.71
N ALA A 51 5.12 2.57 12.44
CA ALA A 51 4.64 2.80 13.79
C ALA A 51 3.14 3.18 13.73
N PRO A 52 2.27 2.52 14.53
CA PRO A 52 0.91 2.99 14.67
C PRO A 52 0.93 4.41 15.23
N TRP A 53 -0.08 5.19 14.90
CA TRP A 53 -0.17 6.54 15.44
C TRP A 53 -0.32 6.53 16.94
N ASN A 54 0.24 7.55 17.58
CA ASN A 54 0.01 7.90 18.98
C ASN A 54 -1.46 8.30 19.24
N ARG A 55 -2.35 7.31 19.12
CA ARG A 55 -3.79 7.35 19.30
C ARG A 55 -4.19 6.09 20.06
N PHE A 56 -4.89 6.26 21.16
CA PHE A 56 -5.32 5.19 22.05
C PHE A 56 -6.75 5.46 22.53
N LEU A 57 -7.46 4.40 22.89
CA LEU A 57 -8.76 4.49 23.55
C LEU A 57 -8.53 4.67 25.04
N ARG A 58 -9.14 5.70 25.64
CA ARG A 58 -9.11 5.95 27.07
C ARG A 58 -10.52 6.01 27.63
N LEU A 59 -10.81 5.14 28.58
CA LEU A 59 -12.07 5.09 29.32
C LEU A 59 -11.77 5.03 30.82
N GLY A 60 -11.90 6.16 31.51
CA GLY A 60 -11.47 6.29 32.90
C GLY A 60 -9.95 6.11 33.06
N ASP A 61 -9.57 5.12 33.87
CA ASP A 61 -8.19 4.69 34.12
C ASP A 61 -7.68 3.67 33.10
N LYS A 62 -8.55 3.11 32.26
CA LYS A 62 -8.18 2.11 31.25
C LYS A 62 -7.71 2.76 29.97
N THR A 63 -6.59 2.26 29.46
CA THR A 63 -6.01 2.66 28.17
C THR A 63 -5.81 1.43 27.29
N SER A 64 -6.23 1.51 26.03
CA SER A 64 -6.02 0.46 25.02
C SER A 64 -5.48 1.06 23.74
N ASN A 65 -4.64 0.32 23.01
CA ASN A 65 -4.18 0.72 21.69
C ASN A 65 -5.38 0.88 20.74
N PHE A 66 -5.39 1.97 19.97
CA PHE A 66 -6.38 2.16 18.92
C PHE A 66 -5.99 1.38 17.65
N HIS A 67 -4.68 1.32 17.36
CA HIS A 67 -4.11 0.57 16.24
C HIS A 67 -3.04 -0.39 16.75
N ASN A 68 -3.00 -1.58 16.16
CA ASN A 68 -1.93 -2.54 16.38
C ASN A 68 -0.81 -2.32 15.36
N PRO A 69 0.46 -2.60 15.72
CA PRO A 69 1.55 -2.61 14.76
C PRO A 69 1.30 -3.57 13.61
N ASP A 70 1.85 -3.26 12.44
CA ASP A 70 1.80 -4.17 11.29
C ASP A 70 2.48 -5.51 11.66
N PRO A 71 1.84 -6.65 11.39
CA PRO A 71 2.47 -7.95 11.56
C PRO A 71 3.57 -8.20 10.52
N VAL A 72 4.51 -9.09 10.86
CA VAL A 72 5.53 -9.61 9.92
C VAL A 72 4.96 -10.56 8.87
N TRP A 73 3.65 -10.83 8.92
CA TRP A 73 2.96 -11.82 8.10
C TRP A 73 1.64 -11.23 7.61
N SER A 74 1.05 -11.84 6.57
CA SER A 74 -0.26 -11.44 6.04
C SER A 74 -1.05 -12.67 5.66
N TYR A 75 -2.34 -12.70 6.02
CA TYR A 75 -3.27 -13.71 5.55
C TYR A 75 -4.31 -13.09 4.61
N SER A 76 -4.44 -13.63 3.40
CA SER A 76 -5.49 -13.22 2.46
C SER A 76 -6.71 -14.10 2.66
N GLN A 77 -7.83 -13.51 3.09
CA GLN A 77 -9.09 -14.25 3.19
C GLN A 77 -9.63 -14.66 1.83
N HIS A 78 -9.41 -13.83 0.80
CA HIS A 78 -9.85 -14.09 -0.56
C HIS A 78 -9.06 -15.23 -1.19
N ASP A 79 -7.73 -15.22 -1.01
CA ASP A 79 -6.84 -16.21 -1.63
C ASP A 79 -6.66 -17.46 -0.75
N ALA A 80 -7.08 -17.41 0.52
CA ALA A 80 -6.89 -18.44 1.54
C ALA A 80 -5.41 -18.83 1.76
N LEU A 81 -4.50 -17.85 1.62
CA LEU A 81 -3.06 -18.05 1.71
C LEU A 81 -2.45 -17.20 2.83
N LEU A 82 -1.48 -17.77 3.53
CA LEU A 82 -0.67 -17.10 4.55
C LEU A 82 0.72 -16.80 4.01
N VAL A 83 1.18 -15.56 4.08
CA VAL A 83 2.58 -15.20 3.80
C VAL A 83 3.26 -14.87 5.11
N TYR A 84 4.37 -15.54 5.40
CA TYR A 84 5.10 -15.33 6.65
C TYR A 84 6.59 -15.68 6.49
N PRO A 85 7.48 -15.13 7.34
CA PRO A 85 8.89 -15.47 7.30
C PRO A 85 9.11 -16.82 7.99
N ARG A 86 9.73 -17.77 7.30
CA ARG A 86 10.03 -19.12 7.78
C ARG A 86 11.54 -19.28 7.96
N PRO A 87 12.02 -19.88 9.07
CA PRO A 87 13.44 -20.18 9.22
C PRO A 87 13.87 -21.16 8.12
N SER A 88 14.98 -20.87 7.45
CA SER A 88 15.52 -21.78 6.45
C SER A 88 16.46 -22.79 7.12
N PRO A 89 16.19 -24.11 7.07
CA PRO A 89 17.05 -25.12 7.67
C PRO A 89 18.35 -25.37 6.89
N SER A 90 18.50 -24.83 5.68
CA SER A 90 19.66 -25.07 4.82
C SER A 90 19.93 -23.87 3.89
N CYS A 91 21.16 -23.34 3.92
CA CYS A 91 21.65 -22.13 3.22
C CYS A 91 21.62 -22.12 1.68
N SER A 92 20.76 -22.87 1.00
CA SER A 92 20.81 -22.98 -0.48
C SER A 92 20.37 -21.72 -1.24
N SER A 93 19.67 -20.77 -0.60
CA SER A 93 19.36 -19.47 -1.20
C SER A 93 19.33 -18.35 -0.13
N PRO A 94 20.50 -17.83 0.28
CA PRO A 94 20.61 -16.87 1.38
C PRO A 94 19.74 -15.63 1.11
N GLY A 95 18.79 -15.36 2.00
CA GLY A 95 17.96 -14.15 2.00
C GLY A 95 16.50 -14.33 1.58
N HIS A 96 16.08 -15.50 1.08
CA HIS A 96 14.67 -15.76 0.74
C HIS A 96 13.91 -16.34 1.94
N LEU A 97 13.56 -15.49 2.91
CA LEU A 97 12.94 -15.94 4.16
C LEU A 97 11.43 -16.08 4.09
N TYR A 98 10.76 -15.42 3.15
CA TYR A 98 9.30 -15.42 3.10
C TYR A 98 8.78 -16.63 2.33
N HIS A 99 7.74 -17.26 2.88
CA HIS A 99 7.01 -18.35 2.25
C HIS A 99 5.53 -18.03 2.19
N ILE A 100 4.87 -18.52 1.14
CA ILE A 100 3.43 -18.65 1.09
C ILE A 100 3.06 -20.05 1.56
N TYR A 101 2.17 -20.12 2.54
CA TYR A 101 1.58 -21.34 3.07
C TYR A 101 0.12 -21.43 2.65
N ASP A 102 -0.25 -22.56 2.09
CA ASP A 102 -1.62 -22.94 1.79
C ASP A 102 -2.12 -23.90 2.89
N PRO A 103 -2.98 -23.43 3.82
CA PRO A 103 -3.50 -24.27 4.90
C PRO A 103 -4.37 -25.43 4.42
N SER A 104 -4.85 -25.42 3.18
CA SER A 104 -5.68 -26.49 2.63
C SER A 104 -4.85 -27.70 2.18
N THR A 105 -3.63 -27.46 1.69
CA THR A 105 -2.72 -28.48 1.17
C THR A 105 -1.49 -28.71 2.06
N ALA A 106 -1.31 -27.88 3.09
CA ALA A 106 -0.10 -27.78 3.90
C ALA A 106 1.18 -27.50 3.09
N HIS A 107 1.03 -27.00 1.86
CA HIS A 107 2.16 -26.73 0.96
C HIS A 107 2.79 -25.38 1.28
N HIS A 108 4.13 -25.32 1.16
CA HIS A 108 4.90 -24.09 1.28
C HIS A 108 5.60 -23.75 -0.02
N THR A 109 5.37 -22.54 -0.53
CA THR A 109 6.08 -22.00 -1.70
C THR A 109 7.02 -20.88 -1.26
N PRO A 110 8.32 -20.93 -1.58
CA PRO A 110 9.23 -19.82 -1.30
C PRO A 110 8.86 -18.59 -2.14
N VAL A 111 8.90 -17.42 -1.52
CA VAL A 111 8.74 -16.14 -2.21
C VAL A 111 10.12 -15.70 -2.72
N PRO A 112 10.29 -15.36 -4.01
CA PRO A 112 11.54 -14.88 -4.58
C PRO A 112 11.84 -13.41 -4.18
N PHE A 113 11.82 -13.13 -2.87
CA PHE A 113 12.13 -11.85 -2.27
C PHE A 113 13.32 -11.96 -1.30
N GLY A 114 14.45 -11.34 -1.67
CA GLY A 114 15.65 -11.28 -0.83
C GLY A 114 15.55 -10.21 0.26
N VAL A 115 15.65 -10.59 1.53
CA VAL A 115 15.57 -9.67 2.69
C VAL A 115 16.90 -9.00 3.04
N ARG A 116 18.02 -9.46 2.47
CA ARG A 116 19.36 -8.99 2.83
C ARG A 116 19.50 -7.50 2.52
N GLY A 117 19.95 -6.71 3.50
CA GLY A 117 20.10 -5.27 3.35
C GLY A 117 18.77 -4.50 3.28
N LYS A 118 17.64 -5.15 3.59
CA LYS A 118 16.31 -4.54 3.62
C LYS A 118 15.76 -4.55 5.05
N HIS A 119 15.15 -3.43 5.46
CA HIS A 119 14.25 -3.37 6.61
C HIS A 119 12.82 -3.47 6.09
N ILE A 120 12.14 -4.55 6.42
CA ILE A 120 10.76 -4.79 6.02
C ILE A 120 9.85 -3.92 6.88
N ARG A 121 8.99 -3.13 6.22
CA ARG A 121 7.99 -2.26 6.86
C ARG A 121 6.63 -2.95 6.91
N ARG A 122 6.25 -3.63 5.84
CA ARG A 122 4.95 -4.27 5.74
C ARG A 122 4.96 -5.40 4.72
N VAL A 123 4.13 -6.40 4.98
CA VAL A 123 3.81 -7.49 4.06
C VAL A 123 2.30 -7.51 3.91
N ARG A 124 1.78 -7.51 2.68
CA ARG A 124 0.33 -7.62 2.42
C ARG A 124 0.09 -8.57 1.27
N LEU A 125 -0.79 -9.55 1.47
CA LEU A 125 -1.34 -10.39 0.40
C LEU A 125 -2.83 -10.11 0.28
N ALA A 126 -3.27 -9.69 -0.90
CA ALA A 126 -4.67 -9.52 -1.24
C ALA A 126 -4.85 -9.52 -2.76
N HIS A 127 -6.01 -9.98 -3.24
CA HIS A 127 -6.38 -9.93 -4.66
C HIS A 127 -5.35 -10.59 -5.61
N GLY A 128 -4.66 -11.65 -5.16
CA GLY A 128 -3.60 -12.30 -5.92
C GLY A 128 -2.33 -11.46 -6.11
N VAL A 129 -2.14 -10.41 -5.31
CA VAL A 129 -0.93 -9.57 -5.32
C VAL A 129 -0.31 -9.55 -3.93
N LEU A 130 0.98 -9.89 -3.89
CA LEU A 130 1.82 -9.83 -2.69
C LEU A 130 2.70 -8.58 -2.75
N ILE A 131 2.59 -7.74 -1.73
CA ILE A 131 3.34 -6.50 -1.58
C ILE A 131 4.31 -6.61 -0.40
N PHE A 132 5.55 -6.22 -0.63
CA PHE A 132 6.54 -5.90 0.39
C PHE A 132 6.85 -4.42 0.35
N GLU A 133 6.57 -3.71 1.44
CA GLU A 133 7.09 -2.37 1.68
C GLU A 133 8.37 -2.48 2.48
N TRP A 134 9.45 -1.86 2.01
CA TRP A 134 10.75 -1.98 2.66
C TRP A 134 11.60 -0.72 2.49
N THR A 135 12.65 -0.63 3.28
CA THR A 135 13.64 0.44 3.18
C THR A 135 15.06 -0.14 3.25
N GLU A 136 16.03 0.54 2.64
CA GLU A 136 17.42 0.11 2.67
C GLU A 136 17.97 0.10 4.12
N ALA A 137 18.80 -0.89 4.42
CA ALA A 137 19.48 -0.98 5.71
C ALA A 137 20.55 0.10 5.86
N HIS A 138 21.31 0.33 4.79
CA HIS A 138 22.32 1.38 4.70
C HIS A 138 21.65 2.75 4.57
N ARG A 139 22.27 3.76 5.18
CA ARG A 139 21.78 5.14 5.09
C ARG A 139 22.19 5.73 3.73
N TYR A 140 21.27 6.46 3.10
CA TYR A 140 21.52 7.24 1.91
C TYR A 140 21.68 8.72 2.30
N ARG A 141 22.94 9.22 2.33
CA ARG A 141 23.30 10.55 2.85
C ARG A 141 22.69 10.81 4.26
N GLU A 142 22.91 12.00 4.82
CA GLU A 142 22.64 12.37 6.22
C GLU A 142 21.19 12.07 6.68
N PHE A 143 20.98 10.88 7.27
CA PHE A 143 19.76 10.44 7.99
C PHE A 143 18.61 9.84 7.18
N ALA A 144 18.70 9.80 5.84
CA ALA A 144 17.58 9.34 5.00
C ALA A 144 17.73 7.87 4.53
N ARG A 145 16.65 7.09 4.52
CA ARG A 145 16.63 5.72 3.91
C ARG A 145 15.57 5.59 2.83
N ARG A 146 15.95 5.25 1.60
CA ARG A 146 15.00 5.13 0.47
C ARG A 146 13.96 4.06 0.77
N HIS A 147 12.70 4.36 0.45
CA HIS A 147 11.57 3.45 0.63
C HIS A 147 11.15 2.90 -0.72
N PHE A 148 10.92 1.59 -0.74
CA PHE A 148 10.58 0.85 -1.94
C PHE A 148 9.35 -0.03 -1.67
N VAL A 149 8.69 -0.37 -2.77
CA VAL A 149 7.70 -1.43 -2.82
C VAL A 149 8.18 -2.46 -3.80
N THR A 150 8.09 -3.73 -3.42
CA THR A 150 8.23 -4.87 -4.32
C THR A 150 6.90 -5.60 -4.39
N ALA A 151 6.38 -5.79 -5.59
CA ALA A 151 5.13 -6.47 -5.86
C ALA A 151 5.38 -7.81 -6.57
N PHE A 152 4.58 -8.81 -6.22
CA PHE A 152 4.55 -10.11 -6.87
C PHE A 152 3.12 -10.49 -7.22
N ARG A 153 2.94 -11.19 -8.34
CA ARG A 153 1.70 -11.89 -8.67
C ARG A 153 1.71 -13.26 -8.00
N VAL A 154 0.58 -13.60 -7.37
CA VAL A 154 0.36 -14.90 -6.73
C VAL A 154 -0.80 -15.59 -7.44
N SER A 155 -0.51 -16.75 -8.02
CA SER A 155 -1.52 -17.57 -8.70
C SER A 155 -1.80 -18.82 -7.87
N PRO A 156 -3.04 -19.03 -7.39
CA PRO A 156 -3.43 -20.29 -6.79
C PRO A 156 -3.70 -21.28 -7.93
N THR A 157 -3.04 -22.45 -7.91
CA THR A 157 -3.30 -23.72 -8.65
C THR A 157 -2.32 -24.13 -9.76
N PRO A 158 -1.98 -25.45 -9.85
CA PRO A 158 -2.12 -26.49 -8.80
C PRO A 158 -1.06 -26.35 -7.70
N THR A 159 0.06 -25.72 -7.99
CA THR A 159 1.03 -25.21 -7.01
C THR A 159 0.91 -23.70 -6.93
N VAL A 160 1.11 -23.12 -5.75
CA VAL A 160 1.11 -21.65 -5.63
C VAL A 160 2.30 -21.12 -6.43
N GLY A 161 2.02 -20.34 -7.49
CA GLY A 161 3.01 -19.67 -8.29
C GLY A 161 3.25 -18.24 -7.78
N VAL A 162 4.51 -17.83 -7.71
CA VAL A 162 4.89 -16.46 -7.31
C VAL A 162 5.79 -15.87 -8.39
N THR A 163 5.35 -14.77 -9.00
CA THR A 163 6.06 -14.13 -10.10
C THR A 163 6.32 -12.67 -9.77
N PHE A 164 7.55 -12.20 -9.98
CA PHE A 164 7.87 -10.79 -9.82
C PHE A 164 6.97 -9.93 -10.72
N LEU A 165 6.43 -8.85 -10.16
CA LEU A 165 5.58 -7.91 -10.87
C LEU A 165 6.29 -6.57 -11.09
N SER A 166 6.71 -5.92 -10.00
CA SER A 166 7.45 -4.67 -10.10
C SER A 166 8.18 -4.32 -8.80
N GLU A 167 9.24 -3.52 -8.90
CA GLU A 167 9.87 -2.87 -7.75
C GLU A 167 10.07 -1.39 -8.07
N TRP A 168 9.62 -0.51 -7.17
CA TRP A 168 9.73 0.93 -7.39
C TRP A 168 9.96 1.70 -6.10
N LYS A 169 10.52 2.89 -6.25
CA LYS A 169 10.75 3.81 -5.15
C LYS A 169 9.45 4.52 -4.80
N LEU A 170 9.05 4.47 -3.53
CA LEU A 170 7.87 5.20 -3.03
C LEU A 170 8.15 6.69 -2.85
N HIS A 171 9.32 7.03 -2.29
CA HIS A 171 9.63 8.40 -1.93
C HIS A 171 11.15 8.66 -1.84
N CYS A 172 11.57 9.87 -2.24
CA CYS A 172 12.98 10.24 -2.35
C CYS A 172 13.63 10.69 -1.05
N LEU A 173 12.90 11.28 -0.10
CA LEU A 173 13.48 11.93 1.08
C LEU A 173 13.88 10.99 2.22
N GLY A 174 14.04 9.71 1.89
CA GLY A 174 14.36 8.61 2.78
C GLY A 174 13.83 8.69 4.21
N LEU A 175 12.60 8.25 4.43
CA LEU A 175 11.85 8.59 5.63
C LEU A 175 12.21 7.67 6.81
N PRO A 176 12.74 8.15 7.95
CA PRO A 176 12.50 7.40 9.19
C PRO A 176 11.00 7.44 9.44
N LEU A 177 10.28 6.34 9.18
CA LEU A 177 8.89 6.16 9.62
C LEU A 177 8.88 6.08 11.15
N THR A 178 8.77 7.24 11.77
CA THR A 178 8.56 7.43 13.20
C THR A 178 7.07 7.42 13.51
N ARG A 179 6.70 7.46 14.79
CA ARG A 179 5.30 7.59 15.24
C ARG A 179 4.60 8.86 14.76
N TYR A 180 5.35 9.85 14.27
CA TYR A 180 4.83 11.13 13.79
C TYR A 180 4.53 11.13 12.29
N ASP A 181 4.99 10.12 11.56
CA ASP A 181 4.74 10.01 10.12
C ASP A 181 3.42 9.26 9.88
N GLY A 182 2.64 9.75 8.92
CA GLY A 182 1.53 9.04 8.34
C GLY A 182 2.01 8.17 7.20
N PHE A 183 1.93 6.85 7.36
CA PHE A 183 2.14 5.93 6.24
C PHE A 183 1.02 4.89 6.17
N LEU A 184 0.11 5.11 5.23
CA LEU A 184 -0.98 4.19 4.92
C LEU A 184 -0.80 3.71 3.49
N SER A 185 -1.08 2.45 3.26
CA SER A 185 -1.06 1.86 1.93
C SER A 185 -2.15 0.82 1.80
N THR A 186 -2.56 0.59 0.57
CA THR A 186 -3.54 -0.44 0.20
C THR A 186 -3.31 -0.83 -1.25
N HIS A 187 -3.84 -1.97 -1.67
CA HIS A 187 -3.69 -2.43 -3.04
C HIS A 187 -4.85 -3.33 -3.48
N SER A 188 -5.11 -3.29 -4.78
CA SER A 188 -5.97 -4.21 -5.50
C SER A 188 -5.11 -5.10 -6.39
N ARG A 189 -5.75 -5.85 -7.30
CA ARG A 189 -5.03 -6.64 -8.30
C ARG A 189 -4.26 -5.76 -9.30
N SER A 190 -4.75 -4.56 -9.58
CA SER A 190 -4.26 -3.67 -10.64
C SER A 190 -3.69 -2.36 -10.11
N HIS A 191 -3.92 -2.00 -8.85
CA HIS A 191 -3.48 -0.72 -8.33
C HIS A 191 -2.81 -0.85 -6.97
N TYR A 192 -1.84 0.01 -6.71
CA TYR A 192 -1.28 0.24 -5.38
C TYR A 192 -1.46 1.70 -5.03
N ALA A 193 -1.90 2.00 -3.82
CA ALA A 193 -2.07 3.36 -3.33
C ALA A 193 -1.31 3.55 -2.02
N ALA A 194 -0.70 4.71 -1.85
CA ALA A 194 -0.07 5.09 -0.60
C ALA A 194 -0.32 6.56 -0.27
N TYR A 195 -0.65 6.80 1.00
CA TYR A 195 -0.66 8.12 1.63
C TYR A 195 0.61 8.27 2.46
N LEU A 196 1.30 9.38 2.25
CA LEU A 196 2.48 9.80 3.00
C LEU A 196 2.20 11.16 3.64
N GLY A 197 2.30 11.22 4.96
CA GLY A 197 2.20 12.44 5.74
C GLY A 197 3.44 12.58 6.61
N GLN A 198 4.11 13.71 6.59
CA GLN A 198 5.24 13.99 7.46
C GLN A 198 5.10 15.38 8.06
N PRO A 199 5.35 15.52 9.38
CA PRO A 199 5.53 16.85 9.94
C PRO A 199 6.70 17.52 9.23
N ASN A 200 6.66 18.83 9.13
CA ASN A 200 7.79 19.56 8.58
C ASN A 200 9.04 19.30 9.45
N ARG A 201 10.07 18.73 8.83
CA ARG A 201 11.40 18.52 9.44
C ARG A 201 12.47 19.39 8.79
N SER A 202 12.10 20.12 7.73
CA SER A 202 12.98 21.02 7.02
C SER A 202 12.87 22.41 7.63
N ILE A 203 14.01 23.04 7.88
CA ILE A 203 14.06 24.46 8.23
C ILE A 203 13.69 25.37 7.04
N TYR A 204 13.59 24.81 5.83
CA TYR A 204 13.39 25.57 4.58
C TYR A 204 11.99 25.45 3.97
N VAL A 205 11.11 24.61 4.51
CA VAL A 205 9.79 24.35 3.91
C VAL A 205 8.72 24.59 4.95
N ASP A 206 7.85 25.57 4.78
CA ASP A 206 6.90 25.95 5.85
C ASP A 206 5.73 24.97 6.07
N HIS A 207 5.61 23.93 5.24
CA HIS A 207 4.43 23.05 5.23
C HIS A 207 4.78 21.57 5.38
N PRO A 208 3.97 20.78 6.11
CA PRO A 208 4.14 19.34 6.20
C PRO A 208 4.04 18.70 4.82
N ILE A 209 4.81 17.64 4.58
CA ILE A 209 4.74 16.88 3.34
C ILE A 209 3.53 15.95 3.46
N GLU A 210 2.45 16.29 2.78
CA GLU A 210 1.27 15.44 2.64
C GLU A 210 1.00 15.16 1.17
N GLN A 211 1.02 13.88 0.80
CA GLN A 211 0.80 13.44 -0.56
C GLN A 211 0.11 12.08 -0.58
N LEU A 212 -0.66 11.85 -1.62
CA LEU A 212 -1.22 10.55 -1.94
C LEU A 212 -0.89 10.22 -3.40
N ALA A 213 -0.51 9.00 -3.67
CA ALA A 213 -0.25 8.54 -5.02
C ALA A 213 -0.84 7.15 -5.27
N VAL A 214 -1.23 6.91 -6.51
CA VAL A 214 -1.77 5.65 -7.00
C VAL A 214 -0.97 5.21 -8.22
N TRP A 215 -0.46 3.99 -8.16
CA TRP A 215 0.35 3.34 -9.18
C TRP A 215 -0.47 2.24 -9.85
N ASP A 216 -0.32 2.11 -11.17
CA ASP A 216 -0.92 1.02 -11.94
C ASP A 216 0.03 -0.18 -12.05
N LEU A 217 -0.37 -1.27 -11.42
CA LEU A 217 0.33 -2.56 -11.38
C LEU A 217 0.02 -3.47 -12.58
N SER A 218 -0.83 -3.03 -13.51
CA SER A 218 -1.15 -3.82 -14.71
C SER A 218 0.04 -3.99 -15.64
N SER A 219 0.95 -3.02 -15.63
CA SER A 219 2.17 -2.97 -16.45
C SER A 219 3.39 -3.37 -15.61
N PRO A 220 3.88 -4.62 -15.73
CA PRO A 220 5.04 -5.08 -14.97
C PRO A 220 6.29 -4.28 -15.34
N SER A 221 7.15 -4.02 -14.35
CA SER A 221 8.48 -3.46 -14.63
C SER A 221 9.46 -4.57 -14.99
N PRO A 222 10.57 -4.26 -15.70
CA PRO A 222 11.69 -5.18 -15.82
C PRO A 222 12.18 -5.64 -14.44
N ALA A 223 12.92 -6.75 -14.42
CA ALA A 223 13.44 -7.43 -13.22
C ALA A 223 13.96 -6.45 -12.13
N PRO A 224 13.88 -6.83 -10.84
CA PRO A 224 14.28 -5.94 -9.74
C PRO A 224 15.69 -5.44 -9.96
N SER A 225 15.91 -4.14 -9.69
CA SER A 225 17.23 -3.53 -9.87
C SER A 225 18.24 -4.29 -9.00
N PRO A 226 19.35 -4.80 -9.55
CA PRO A 226 20.43 -5.32 -8.73
C PRO A 226 20.92 -4.13 -7.90
N ILE A 227 20.68 -4.13 -6.59
CA ILE A 227 21.29 -3.13 -5.71
C ILE A 227 22.80 -3.39 -5.81
N PRO A 228 23.62 -2.48 -6.37
CA PRO A 228 25.05 -2.65 -6.33
C PRO A 228 25.45 -2.49 -4.85
N PHE A 229 25.81 -3.59 -4.21
CA PHE A 229 26.68 -3.50 -3.05
C PHE A 229 28.01 -2.96 -3.58
N PRO A 230 28.56 -1.84 -3.08
CA PRO A 230 29.93 -1.50 -3.41
C PRO A 230 30.82 -2.53 -2.70
N ALA A 231 31.25 -3.54 -3.45
CA ALA A 231 32.57 -4.10 -3.22
C ALA A 231 33.56 -2.95 -3.40
N ALA A 232 34.49 -2.82 -2.46
CA ALA A 232 35.47 -1.74 -2.35
C ALA A 232 35.87 -1.10 -3.69
N ALA A 233 35.46 0.15 -3.91
CA ALA A 233 36.04 1.03 -4.91
C ALA A 233 36.19 2.40 -4.28
N VAL A 234 37.40 2.65 -3.76
CA VAL A 234 37.91 3.99 -3.53
C VAL A 234 37.99 4.65 -4.89
N SER A 235 37.05 5.54 -5.20
CA SER A 235 37.26 6.57 -6.22
C SER A 235 36.67 7.87 -5.71
N VAL A 236 37.59 8.68 -5.23
CA VAL A 236 37.49 10.11 -5.00
C VAL A 236 37.10 10.78 -6.31
N GLY A 237 36.17 11.74 -6.23
CA GLY A 237 36.02 12.77 -7.25
C GLY A 237 34.75 12.68 -8.09
N LEU A 238 33.70 13.36 -7.64
CA LEU A 238 32.81 14.15 -8.49
C LEU A 238 32.00 15.06 -7.56
N TRP A 239 31.82 16.32 -7.95
CA TRP A 239 31.24 17.46 -7.21
C TRP A 239 32.21 18.32 -6.38
N THR A 240 33.22 18.88 -7.04
CA THR A 240 33.66 20.26 -6.77
C THR A 240 33.48 21.05 -8.05
N ALA A 241 32.42 21.87 -8.13
CA ALA A 241 32.37 22.99 -9.06
C ALA A 241 32.67 24.27 -8.23
N PRO A 242 33.63 25.12 -8.63
CA PRO A 242 33.93 26.33 -7.90
C PRO A 242 32.82 27.36 -8.09
N TYR A 243 32.47 28.03 -7.01
CA TYR A 243 31.51 29.13 -6.96
C TYR A 243 32.11 30.34 -7.71
N HIS A 244 31.53 30.71 -8.85
CA HIS A 244 31.85 31.97 -9.54
C HIS A 244 30.82 33.04 -9.13
N PRO A 245 31.22 34.21 -8.61
CA PRO A 245 30.27 35.28 -8.32
C PRO A 245 29.69 35.89 -9.61
N PRO A 246 28.46 36.45 -9.55
CA PRO A 246 27.73 36.90 -10.74
C PRO A 246 28.34 38.17 -11.35
N GLN A 247 28.52 38.15 -12.66
CA GLN A 247 28.95 39.28 -13.48
C GLN A 247 27.70 40.01 -14.03
N PRO A 248 27.67 41.37 -14.11
CA PRO A 248 26.50 42.12 -14.55
C PRO A 248 26.20 41.91 -16.05
N PRO A 249 24.93 42.11 -16.47
CA PRO A 249 24.46 41.67 -17.79
C PRO A 249 25.00 42.55 -18.93
N GLN A 250 25.47 41.89 -19.99
CA GLN A 250 25.72 42.51 -21.30
C GLN A 250 24.44 42.40 -22.15
N PRO A 251 24.06 43.44 -22.91
CA PRO A 251 22.87 43.40 -23.76
C PRO A 251 23.19 42.84 -25.16
N ASN A 252 22.24 42.07 -25.68
CA ASN A 252 22.05 41.64 -27.08
C ASN A 252 22.74 40.33 -27.51
N GLU A 253 21.96 39.24 -27.58
CA GLU A 253 21.79 38.41 -28.79
C GLU A 253 20.63 37.40 -28.63
N PRO A 254 19.98 36.97 -29.74
CA PRO A 254 18.59 36.54 -29.77
C PRO A 254 18.32 35.09 -29.35
N THR A 255 17.16 34.94 -28.73
CA THR A 255 16.53 33.75 -28.16
C THR A 255 16.47 32.55 -29.11
N ALA A 256 17.16 31.46 -28.74
CA ALA A 256 16.85 30.10 -29.18
C ALA A 256 16.07 29.37 -28.07
N PRO A 257 15.14 28.45 -28.41
CA PRO A 257 14.13 27.98 -27.47
C PRO A 257 14.76 27.13 -26.36
N THR A 258 14.51 27.58 -25.12
CA THR A 258 14.79 26.90 -23.87
C THR A 258 14.28 25.47 -23.92
N THR A 259 15.22 24.52 -24.00
CA THR A 259 14.95 23.10 -23.78
C THR A 259 14.44 22.96 -22.35
N ALA A 260 13.21 22.45 -22.22
CA ALA A 260 12.53 22.21 -20.96
C ALA A 260 13.40 21.41 -19.96
N PRO A 261 13.18 21.55 -18.65
CA PRO A 261 13.85 20.72 -17.66
C PRO A 261 13.52 19.25 -17.94
N THR A 262 14.54 18.51 -18.39
CA THR A 262 14.53 17.06 -18.53
C THR A 262 14.03 16.47 -17.21
N THR A 263 12.80 15.97 -17.26
CA THR A 263 12.21 15.20 -16.18
C THR A 263 13.17 14.06 -15.90
N GLU A 264 13.66 13.93 -14.66
CA GLU A 264 14.29 12.70 -14.18
C GLU A 264 13.26 11.57 -14.35
N GLN A 265 13.21 10.97 -15.55
CA GLN A 265 12.61 9.67 -15.81
C GLN A 265 13.52 8.64 -15.15
N GLY A 266 13.54 8.68 -13.82
CA GLY A 266 14.43 7.91 -12.97
C GLY A 266 13.81 6.57 -12.61
N VAL A 267 14.39 5.51 -13.16
CA VAL A 267 14.36 4.12 -12.68
C VAL A 267 12.96 3.45 -12.70
N GLY A 268 12.81 2.50 -13.62
CA GLY A 268 11.56 1.86 -14.03
C GLY A 268 10.73 1.25 -12.89
N GLY A 269 9.56 1.87 -12.67
CA GLY A 269 8.49 1.36 -11.82
C GLY A 269 7.13 1.44 -12.54
N PRO A 270 6.04 1.01 -11.88
CA PRO A 270 4.70 1.14 -12.44
C PRO A 270 4.35 2.62 -12.66
N PRO A 271 3.58 2.96 -13.70
CA PRO A 271 3.20 4.35 -13.95
C PRO A 271 2.32 4.86 -12.81
N VAL A 272 2.52 6.13 -12.43
CA VAL A 272 1.66 6.80 -11.46
C VAL A 272 0.46 7.37 -12.19
N ILE A 273 -0.73 6.83 -11.93
CA ILE A 273 -1.99 7.25 -12.59
C ILE A 273 -2.70 8.37 -11.84
N HIS A 274 -2.41 8.53 -10.55
CA HIS A 274 -3.00 9.59 -9.75
C HIS A 274 -2.01 10.11 -8.71
N ARG A 275 -1.93 11.44 -8.56
CA ARG A 275 -1.18 12.11 -7.49
C ARG A 275 -2.03 13.24 -6.93
N LEU A 276 -2.28 13.18 -5.62
CA LEU A 276 -2.91 14.24 -4.87
C LEU A 276 -1.85 14.96 -4.05
N SER A 277 -1.64 16.22 -4.37
CA SER A 277 -0.84 17.14 -3.57
C SER A 277 -1.60 17.55 -2.30
N TRP A 278 -0.94 18.27 -1.41
CA TRP A 278 -1.60 18.86 -0.23
C TRP A 278 -2.77 19.80 -0.60
N ARG A 279 -2.76 20.44 -1.78
CA ARG A 279 -3.86 21.30 -2.25
C ARG A 279 -5.08 20.45 -2.60
N ASP A 280 -4.88 19.34 -3.30
CA ASP A 280 -5.96 18.43 -3.67
C ASP A 280 -6.53 17.75 -2.43
N LEU A 281 -5.67 17.32 -1.50
CA LEU A 281 -6.10 16.82 -0.19
C LEU A 281 -6.89 17.88 0.60
N THR A 282 -6.59 19.17 0.43
CA THR A 282 -7.39 20.25 1.05
C THR A 282 -8.75 20.35 0.39
N PHE A 283 -8.84 20.28 -0.94
CA PHE A 283 -10.09 20.31 -1.70
C PHE A 283 -11.06 19.21 -1.23
N TYR A 284 -10.57 17.99 -1.03
CA TYR A 284 -11.38 16.87 -0.51
C TYR A 284 -11.63 16.91 1.00
N CYS A 285 -11.17 17.95 1.71
CA CYS A 285 -11.21 18.03 3.17
C CYS A 285 -10.51 16.84 3.86
N LEU A 286 -9.44 16.32 3.25
CA LEU A 286 -8.64 15.18 3.71
C LEU A 286 -7.26 15.58 4.26
N ARG A 287 -6.89 16.86 4.13
CA ARG A 287 -5.61 17.36 4.63
C ARG A 287 -5.58 17.28 6.15
N ARG A 288 -4.59 16.57 6.69
CA ARG A 288 -4.54 16.22 8.11
C ARG A 288 -3.90 17.29 8.97
N ARG A 289 -2.98 18.09 8.42
CA ARG A 289 -2.15 19.04 9.17
C ARG A 289 -1.59 18.35 10.42
N THR A 290 -2.05 18.72 11.61
CA THR A 290 -1.63 18.18 12.91
C THR A 290 -2.62 17.19 13.53
N THR A 291 -3.83 17.01 12.98
CA THR A 291 -4.92 16.22 13.57
C THR A 291 -5.33 15.06 12.67
N PRO A 292 -4.84 13.85 12.92
CA PRO A 292 -4.99 12.78 11.96
C PRO A 292 -6.24 11.93 12.20
N GLN A 293 -7.30 12.22 11.46
CA GLN A 293 -8.53 11.43 11.49
C GLN A 293 -8.49 10.23 10.55
N LEU A 294 -7.63 10.25 9.52
CA LEU A 294 -7.53 9.19 8.51
C LEU A 294 -7.12 7.84 9.12
N ARG A 295 -8.01 6.87 9.20
CA ARG A 295 -7.72 5.54 9.75
C ARG A 295 -7.06 4.61 8.73
N GLU A 296 -7.63 4.56 7.52
CA GLU A 296 -7.34 3.49 6.55
C GLU A 296 -7.49 4.01 5.11
N LEU A 297 -6.76 3.38 4.19
CA LEU A 297 -7.03 3.47 2.75
C LEU A 297 -7.65 2.17 2.26
N ARG A 298 -8.68 2.27 1.42
CA ARG A 298 -9.24 1.14 0.67
C ARG A 298 -9.26 1.44 -0.81
N LEU A 299 -9.23 0.40 -1.62
CA LEU A 299 -9.13 0.52 -3.06
C LEU A 299 -9.97 -0.57 -3.70
N ASP A 300 -10.79 -0.18 -4.67
CA ASP A 300 -11.40 -1.11 -5.62
C ASP A 300 -10.80 -0.89 -7.02
N GLU A 301 -11.47 -1.37 -8.06
CA GLU A 301 -10.98 -1.24 -9.43
C GLU A 301 -11.04 0.20 -9.96
N GLN A 302 -11.88 1.07 -9.40
CA GLN A 302 -12.19 2.39 -9.94
C GLN A 302 -11.97 3.53 -8.95
N ASN A 303 -12.05 3.25 -7.66
CA ASN A 303 -12.10 4.24 -6.59
C ASN A 303 -11.11 3.93 -5.49
N LEU A 304 -10.52 5.00 -4.97
CA LEU A 304 -9.77 5.03 -3.74
C LEU A 304 -10.65 5.61 -2.64
N TYR A 305 -10.72 4.93 -1.51
CA TYR A 305 -11.49 5.37 -0.36
C TYR A 305 -10.55 5.71 0.79
N LEU A 306 -10.76 6.90 1.34
CA LEU A 306 -10.10 7.37 2.55
C LEU A 306 -11.09 7.27 3.69
N VAL A 307 -10.80 6.41 4.66
CA VAL A 307 -11.65 6.19 5.83
C VAL A 307 -11.12 7.03 6.97
N GLU A 308 -11.88 8.00 7.43
CA GLU A 308 -11.62 8.80 8.61
C GLU A 308 -12.46 8.27 9.77
N GLU A 309 -11.89 8.29 10.98
CA GLU A 309 -12.56 7.80 12.18
C GLU A 309 -12.32 8.75 13.34
N GLY A 310 -13.38 9.17 14.01
CA GLY A 310 -13.35 9.98 15.23
C GLY A 310 -14.13 9.27 16.34
N HIS A 311 -13.49 9.05 17.49
CA HIS A 311 -14.13 8.37 18.62
C HIS A 311 -14.01 9.25 19.88
N PRO A 312 -15.06 9.39 20.70
CA PRO A 312 -15.04 10.23 21.90
C PRO A 312 -14.00 9.80 22.95
N LEU A 313 -13.56 8.55 22.90
CA LEU A 313 -12.58 7.98 23.82
C LEU A 313 -11.16 8.05 23.24
N THR A 314 -10.96 8.56 22.03
CA THR A 314 -9.61 8.68 21.48
C THR A 314 -8.83 9.77 22.18
N ASN A 315 -7.63 9.42 22.61
CA ASN A 315 -6.68 10.30 23.23
C ASN A 315 -5.28 10.05 22.64
N GLY A 316 -4.35 10.97 22.89
CA GLY A 316 -3.02 11.02 22.29
C GLY A 316 -2.88 12.15 21.27
N GLN A 317 -1.64 12.44 20.90
CA GLN A 317 -1.27 13.55 20.00
C GLN A 317 -1.95 13.47 18.63
N HIS A 318 -2.35 12.27 18.24
CA HIS A 318 -3.01 12.00 16.96
C HIS A 318 -4.53 11.85 17.08
N SER A 319 -5.12 12.32 18.17
CA SER A 319 -6.58 12.37 18.33
C SER A 319 -7.13 13.72 17.86
N SER A 320 -8.41 13.74 17.47
CA SER A 320 -9.09 14.99 17.14
C SER A 320 -9.14 15.91 18.36
N LEU A 321 -8.78 17.19 18.20
CA LEU A 321 -8.96 18.21 19.24
C LEU A 321 -10.44 18.50 19.52
N MET A 322 -11.29 18.22 18.54
CA MET A 322 -12.75 18.32 18.65
C MET A 322 -13.31 16.90 18.53
N PRO A 323 -13.54 16.18 19.64
CA PRO A 323 -14.23 14.90 19.60
C PRO A 323 -15.65 15.08 19.04
N PRO A 324 -16.26 14.04 18.47
CA PRO A 324 -17.60 14.15 17.88
C PRO A 324 -18.62 14.72 18.86
N ALA A 325 -19.33 15.76 18.44
CA ALA A 325 -20.42 16.33 19.21
C ALA A 325 -21.50 15.26 19.43
N GLY A 326 -21.91 15.06 20.69
CA GLY A 326 -22.89 14.04 21.06
C GLY A 326 -22.33 12.71 21.55
N GLY A 327 -21.00 12.58 21.72
CA GLY A 327 -20.39 11.38 22.33
C GLY A 327 -20.53 10.12 21.46
N GLY A 328 -20.89 10.26 20.19
CA GLY A 328 -21.00 9.16 19.24
C GLY A 328 -19.66 8.83 18.57
N HIS A 329 -19.51 7.58 18.16
CA HIS A 329 -18.43 7.18 17.25
C HIS A 329 -18.78 7.58 15.82
N VAL A 330 -17.89 8.31 15.14
CA VAL A 330 -18.12 8.80 13.77
C VAL A 330 -17.10 8.19 12.82
N VAL A 331 -17.59 7.61 11.74
CA VAL A 331 -16.77 7.13 10.62
C VAL A 331 -17.21 7.88 9.37
N LYS A 332 -16.24 8.45 8.65
CA LYS A 332 -16.46 9.14 7.38
C LYS A 332 -15.63 8.44 6.30
N CYS A 333 -16.21 8.27 5.12
CA CYS A 333 -15.53 7.67 3.99
C CYS A 333 -15.60 8.61 2.79
N THR A 334 -14.45 9.00 2.26
CA THR A 334 -14.34 9.84 1.06
C THR A 334 -13.83 8.99 -0.10
N GLY A 335 -14.66 8.79 -1.12
CA GLY A 335 -14.29 8.11 -2.36
C GLY A 335 -13.72 9.09 -3.40
N ILE A 336 -12.61 8.72 -4.03
CA ILE A 336 -11.95 9.47 -5.09
C ILE A 336 -11.80 8.53 -6.30
N PRO A 337 -12.41 8.85 -7.46
CA PRO A 337 -12.19 8.11 -8.69
C PRO A 337 -10.70 8.16 -9.11
N VAL A 338 -10.09 7.00 -9.34
CA VAL A 338 -8.67 6.87 -9.68
C VAL A 338 -8.43 6.34 -11.08
N VAL A 339 -9.41 5.67 -11.67
CA VAL A 339 -9.39 5.32 -13.09
C VAL A 339 -10.30 6.30 -13.83
N PRO A 340 -9.80 7.04 -14.85
CA PRO A 340 -10.70 7.82 -15.69
C PRO A 340 -11.72 6.85 -16.29
N PHE A 341 -13.02 7.16 -16.19
CA PHE A 341 -14.05 6.40 -16.88
C PHE A 341 -13.57 6.21 -18.31
N SER A 342 -13.32 4.95 -18.71
CA SER A 342 -13.05 4.66 -20.10
C SER A 342 -14.24 5.22 -20.85
N SER A 343 -14.04 6.36 -21.51
CA SER A 343 -15.02 6.97 -22.39
C SER A 343 -15.34 5.87 -23.38
N SER A 344 -16.52 5.27 -23.24
CA SER A 344 -16.92 4.05 -23.93
C SER A 344 -16.56 4.18 -25.40
N SER A 345 -15.48 3.50 -25.78
CA SER A 345 -14.98 3.45 -27.13
C SER A 345 -15.99 2.65 -27.93
N GLY A 346 -16.70 3.33 -28.83
CA GLY A 346 -17.43 2.71 -29.91
C GLY A 346 -18.81 2.16 -29.54
N LEU A 347 -19.76 3.05 -29.21
CA LEU A 347 -21.07 2.90 -29.82
C LEU A 347 -20.86 3.05 -31.33
N SER A 348 -20.59 1.92 -31.99
CA SER A 348 -20.70 1.79 -33.43
C SER A 348 -22.11 2.25 -33.79
N ARG A 349 -22.17 3.46 -34.35
CA ARG A 349 -23.34 4.09 -34.94
C ARG A 349 -23.73 3.26 -36.17
N ARG A 350 -24.28 2.05 -35.96
CA ARG A 350 -25.09 1.38 -36.96
C ARG A 350 -26.40 2.13 -37.01
N GLY A 351 -26.58 2.88 -38.08
CA GLY A 351 -27.87 3.49 -38.37
C GLY A 351 -28.93 2.41 -38.53
N SER A 352 -30.05 2.58 -37.84
CA SER A 352 -31.35 2.29 -38.41
C SER A 352 -32.32 3.34 -37.90
N SER A 353 -33.05 3.90 -38.83
CA SER A 353 -34.12 4.86 -38.63
C SER A 353 -35.31 4.26 -37.85
N ARG A 354 -36.16 5.19 -37.41
CA ARG A 354 -37.56 5.09 -36.95
C ARG A 354 -37.79 5.11 -35.43
N ASP A 355 -38.18 6.31 -35.00
CA ASP A 355 -39.42 6.64 -34.29
C ASP A 355 -39.80 5.80 -33.07
N GLY A 356 -39.74 6.45 -31.92
CA GLY A 356 -40.27 5.94 -30.66
C GLY A 356 -39.94 6.89 -29.51
N ASP A 357 -40.78 7.91 -29.34
CA ASP A 357 -40.92 8.70 -28.11
C ASP A 357 -41.04 7.78 -26.88
N GLY A 358 -40.35 8.12 -25.79
CA GLY A 358 -40.67 7.54 -24.49
C GLY A 358 -39.49 7.27 -23.55
N ASP A 359 -39.20 8.28 -22.74
CA ASP A 359 -39.08 8.16 -21.28
C ASP A 359 -37.78 7.58 -20.64
N GLY A 360 -37.39 8.23 -19.54
CA GLY A 360 -36.60 7.63 -18.47
C GLY A 360 -35.09 7.60 -18.62
N GLY A 361 -34.44 8.77 -18.66
CA GLY A 361 -33.02 8.89 -18.34
C GLY A 361 -32.73 8.51 -16.88
N GLY A 362 -32.69 7.20 -16.60
CA GLY A 362 -32.35 6.66 -15.29
C GLY A 362 -30.90 6.99 -14.97
N ALA A 363 -30.69 7.95 -14.06
CA ALA A 363 -29.42 8.13 -13.40
C ALA A 363 -29.01 6.79 -12.77
N GLY A 364 -28.01 6.12 -13.36
CA GLY A 364 -27.48 4.88 -12.82
C GLY A 364 -27.06 5.12 -11.39
N ALA A 365 -27.74 4.47 -10.44
CA ALA A 365 -27.41 4.56 -9.04
C ALA A 365 -25.96 4.11 -8.85
N VAL A 366 -25.08 5.05 -8.48
CA VAL A 366 -23.73 4.74 -8.05
C VAL A 366 -23.84 4.14 -6.66
N TYR A 367 -23.93 2.81 -6.59
CA TYR A 367 -23.87 2.11 -5.32
C TYR A 367 -22.48 2.30 -4.72
N GLY A 368 -22.42 2.77 -3.47
CA GLY A 368 -21.19 2.72 -2.68
C GLY A 368 -20.69 1.27 -2.57
N PRO A 369 -19.40 1.08 -2.25
CA PRO A 369 -18.84 -0.27 -2.23
C PRO A 369 -19.52 -1.12 -1.13
N ALA A 370 -19.67 -2.42 -1.40
CA ALA A 370 -20.48 -3.36 -0.61
C ALA A 370 -20.10 -3.50 0.88
N TRP A 371 -19.00 -2.89 1.32
CA TRP A 371 -18.52 -2.89 2.70
C TRP A 371 -18.91 -1.63 3.50
N VAL A 372 -19.63 -0.69 2.89
CA VAL A 372 -20.13 0.56 3.54
C VAL A 372 -21.51 0.36 4.20
N HIS A 373 -22.04 -0.87 4.23
CA HIS A 373 -23.35 -1.21 4.81
C HIS A 373 -23.26 -1.86 6.19
#